data_AF-A0A8J3GJI0-F1
#
_entry.id   AF-A0A8J3GJI0-F1
#
_cell.length_a   1.000
_cell.length_b   1.000
_cell.length_c   1.000
_cell.angle_alpha   90.00
_cell.angle_beta   90.00
_cell.angle_gamma   90.00
#
_symmetry.space_group_name_H-M   'P 1'
#
loop_
_entity.id
_entity.type
_entity.pdbx_description
1 polymer ?
#
loop_
_entity_poly.entity_id
_entity_poly.type
_entity_poly.pdbx_seq_one_letter_code
_entity_poly.pdbx_strand_id
1 'polypeptide(L)'
;MRRLKRHVLQRWEGAIPLRVLIIRDMLILGTLLNVVTTVASLIVLGSGASAWIGFAVFLLPLPYNLFIFLCVWRGAGQVGGIWGNLSSILAALWLACATIL
;
A
#
# COMPACT_ATOMS: atom_id res chain seq x y z
N MET A 1 -0.38 22.26 -6.23
CA MET A 1 -1.38 21.16 -6.17
C MET A 1 -1.65 20.43 -7.51
N ARG A 2 -1.45 21.03 -8.70
CA ARG A 2 -1.73 20.35 -10.00
C ARG A 2 -0.85 19.13 -10.34
N ARG A 3 0.39 19.05 -9.83
CA ARG A 3 1.31 17.92 -10.11
C ARG A 3 0.97 16.64 -9.33
N LEU A 4 0.50 16.77 -8.08
CA LEU A 4 0.15 15.63 -7.23
C LEU A 4 -1.03 14.85 -7.81
N LYS A 5 -2.06 15.56 -8.29
CA LYS A 5 -3.24 14.96 -8.92
C LYS A 5 -2.88 14.15 -10.17
N ARG A 6 -1.94 14.62 -11.00
CA ARG A 6 -1.49 13.87 -12.20
C ARG A 6 -0.82 12.55 -11.84
N HIS A 7 0.01 12.51 -10.80
CA HIS A 7 0.69 11.27 -10.41
C HIS A 7 -0.26 10.20 -9.85
N VAL A 8 -1.34 10.61 -9.20
CA VAL A 8 -2.41 9.72 -8.70
C VAL A 8 -3.27 9.25 -9.86
N LEU A 9 -3.68 10.16 -10.75
CA LEU A 9 -4.48 9.85 -11.94
C LEU A 9 -3.74 8.92 -12.91
N GLN A 10 -2.45 9.15 -13.18
CA GLN A 10 -1.66 8.28 -14.07
C GLN A 10 -1.55 6.83 -13.55
N ARG A 11 -1.46 6.65 -12.23
CA ARG A 11 -1.48 5.31 -11.61
C ARG A 11 -2.87 4.67 -11.71
N TRP A 12 -3.91 5.47 -11.48
CA TRP A 12 -5.28 5.02 -11.52
C TRP A 12 -5.78 4.68 -12.94
N GLU A 13 -5.30 5.41 -13.95
CA GLU A 13 -5.61 5.22 -15.37
C GLU A 13 -4.88 4.03 -16.02
N GLY A 14 -3.96 3.38 -15.30
CA GLY A 14 -3.20 2.24 -15.81
C GLY A 14 -2.02 2.62 -16.72
N ALA A 15 -1.60 3.89 -16.72
CA ALA A 15 -0.45 4.34 -17.52
C ALA A 15 0.90 3.82 -17.00
N ILE A 16 0.93 3.22 -15.79
CA ILE A 16 2.12 2.59 -15.21
C ILE A 16 2.04 1.07 -15.36
N PRO A 17 3.10 0.38 -15.84
CA PRO A 17 3.10 -1.07 -15.96
C PRO A 17 2.79 -1.74 -14.62
N LEU A 18 1.92 -2.76 -14.64
CA LEU A 18 1.48 -3.51 -13.45
C LEU A 18 2.67 -4.04 -12.62
N ARG A 19 3.75 -4.45 -13.29
CA ARG A 19 5.00 -4.90 -12.64
C ARG A 19 5.64 -3.83 -11.76
N VAL A 20 5.62 -2.56 -12.20
CA VAL A 20 6.20 -1.44 -11.44
C VAL A 20 5.35 -1.14 -10.21
N LEU A 21 4.02 -1.19 -10.33
CA LEU A 21 3.09 -1.05 -9.22
C LEU A 21 3.32 -2.15 -8.16
N ILE A 22 3.42 -3.41 -8.57
CA ILE A 22 3.61 -4.55 -7.66
C ILE A 22 4.99 -4.51 -6.97
N ILE A 23 6.07 -4.26 -7.71
CA ILE A 23 7.41 -4.32 -7.11
C ILE A 23 7.70 -3.04 -6.34
N ARG A 24 7.64 -1.89 -7.01
CA ARG A 24 8.15 -0.64 -6.44
C ARG A 24 7.17 -0.05 -5.43
N ASP A 25 5.92 0.11 -5.82
CA ASP A 25 4.97 0.88 -5.02
C ASP A 25 4.35 0.03 -3.90
N MET A 26 4.17 -1.27 -4.15
CA MET A 26 3.56 -2.20 -3.21
C MET A 26 4.61 -2.93 -2.34
N LEU A 27 5.48 -3.75 -2.92
CA LEU A 27 6.46 -4.52 -2.15
C LEU A 27 7.54 -3.65 -1.49
N ILE A 28 8.08 -2.65 -2.18
CA ILE A 28 9.16 -1.82 -1.62
C ILE A 28 8.58 -0.68 -0.77
N LEU A 29 7.85 0.25 -1.38
CA LEU A 29 7.38 1.46 -0.69
C LEU A 29 6.35 1.15 0.40
N GLY A 30 5.38 0.29 0.12
CA GLY A 30 4.36 -0.04 1.12
C GLY A 30 4.94 -0.79 2.33
N THR A 31 5.82 -1.77 2.11
CA THR A 31 6.51 -2.46 3.21
C THR A 31 7.40 -1.52 4.02
N LEU A 32 8.15 -0.64 3.36
CA LEU A 32 8.98 0.35 4.04
C LEU A 32 8.13 1.29 4.90
N LEU A 33 6.97 1.74 4.38
CA LEU A 33 6.04 2.56 5.15
C LEU A 33 5.50 1.82 6.38
N ASN A 34 5.05 0.57 6.24
CA ASN A 34 4.57 -0.23 7.38
C ASN A 34 5.66 -0.37 8.44
N VAL A 35 6.90 -0.75 8.05
CA VAL A 35 8.01 -0.89 9.00
C VAL A 35 8.28 0.43 9.73
N VAL A 36 8.34 1.56 9.00
CA VAL A 36 8.59 2.87 9.61
C VAL A 36 7.48 3.25 10.58
N THR A 37 6.21 3.04 10.22
CA THR A 37 5.07 3.37 11.11
C THR A 37 4.97 2.43 12.29
N THR A 38 5.34 1.16 12.14
CA THR A 38 5.37 0.20 13.25
C THR A 38 6.47 0.57 14.24
N VAL A 39 7.67 0.89 13.77
CA VAL A 39 8.74 1.40 14.65
C VAL A 39 8.32 2.71 15.32
N ALA A 40 7.71 3.64 14.58
CA ALA A 40 7.20 4.89 15.15
C ALA A 40 6.12 4.66 16.22
N SER A 41 5.19 3.72 15.98
CA SER A 41 4.16 3.32 16.94
C SER A 41 4.78 2.77 18.22
N LEU A 42 5.77 1.89 18.11
CA LEU A 42 6.47 1.34 19.26
C LEU A 42 7.22 2.42 20.06
N ILE A 43 7.83 3.39 19.39
CA ILE A 43 8.47 4.54 20.07
C ILE A 43 7.44 5.36 20.84
N VAL A 44 6.28 5.65 20.24
CA VAL A 44 5.18 6.39 20.87
C VAL A 44 4.63 5.64 22.09
N LEU A 45 4.44 4.32 21.98
CA LEU A 45 4.00 3.50 23.10
C LEU A 45 5.06 3.46 24.21
N GLY A 46 6.34 3.34 23.85
CA GLY A 46 7.47 3.34 24.79
C GLY A 46 7.71 4.67 25.49
N SER A 47 7.25 5.79 24.91
CA SER A 47 7.36 7.11 25.55
C SER A 47 6.28 7.37 26.61
N GLY A 48 5.43 6.39 26.92
CA GLY A 48 4.31 6.53 27.85
C GLY A 48 3.12 7.31 27.28
N ALA A 49 3.07 7.54 25.96
CA ALA A 49 1.90 8.13 25.33
C ALA A 49 0.70 7.18 25.38
N SER A 50 -0.50 7.72 25.12
CA SER A 50 -1.71 6.90 25.07
C SER A 50 -1.61 5.83 23.99
N ALA A 51 -2.07 4.62 24.30
CA ALA A 51 -2.14 3.50 23.36
C ALA A 51 -2.89 3.85 22.07
N TRP A 52 -3.90 4.73 22.15
CA TRP A 52 -4.65 5.24 21.00
C TRP A 52 -3.78 5.99 20.01
N ILE A 53 -2.76 6.71 20.47
CA ILE A 53 -1.85 7.47 19.60
C ILE A 53 -0.91 6.51 18.87
N GLY A 54 -0.34 5.52 19.58
CA GLY A 54 0.46 4.46 18.94
C GLY A 54 -0.34 3.71 17.88
N PHE A 55 -1.58 3.33 18.21
CA PHE A 55 -2.49 2.69 17.26
C PHE A 55 -2.80 3.58 16.04
N ALA A 56 -3.07 4.86 16.23
CA ALA A 56 -3.30 5.79 15.12
C ALA A 56 -2.08 5.91 14.20
N VAL A 57 -0.86 5.93 14.76
CA VAL A 57 0.39 5.95 13.99
C VAL A 57 0.57 4.65 13.20
N PHE A 58 0.28 3.51 13.82
CA PHE A 58 0.32 2.21 13.15
C PHE A 58 -0.64 2.13 11.95
N LEU A 59 -1.82 2.76 12.05
CA LEU A 59 -2.80 2.78 10.95
C LEU A 59 -2.50 3.82 9.85
N LEU A 60 -1.47 4.65 9.96
CA LEU A 60 -1.14 5.65 8.94
C LEU A 60 -0.88 5.10 7.52
N PRO A 61 -0.29 3.92 7.31
CA PRO A 61 -0.07 3.38 5.98
C PRO A 61 -1.35 2.85 5.31
N LEU A 62 -2.42 2.56 6.06
CA LEU A 62 -3.62 1.91 5.53
C LEU A 62 -4.22 2.62 4.30
N PRO A 63 -4.40 3.96 4.30
CA PRO A 63 -4.90 4.68 3.13
C PRO A 63 -4.02 4.49 1.89
N TYR A 64 -2.69 4.43 2.06
CA TYR A 64 -1.74 4.20 0.97
C TYR A 64 -1.80 2.73 0.49
N ASN A 65 -1.78 1.78 1.42
CA ASN A 65 -1.85 0.34 1.11
C ASN A 65 -3.14 0.00 0.34
N LEU A 66 -4.27 0.58 0.76
CA LEU A 66 -5.56 0.40 0.09
C LEU A 66 -5.56 1.03 -1.31
N PHE A 67 -4.98 2.22 -1.46
CA PHE A 67 -4.89 2.88 -2.77
C PHE A 67 -4.08 2.04 -3.77
N ILE A 68 -2.91 1.53 -3.36
CA ILE A 68 -2.07 0.69 -4.22
C ILE A 68 -2.76 -0.64 -4.53
N PHE A 69 -3.40 -1.27 -3.53
CA PHE A 69 -4.20 -2.47 -3.75
C PHE A 69 -5.26 -2.26 -4.83
N LEU A 70 -6.03 -1.17 -4.76
CA LEU A 70 -7.06 -0.86 -5.77
C LEU A 70 -6.46 -0.62 -7.16
N CYS A 71 -5.30 0.03 -7.25
CA CYS A 71 -4.60 0.21 -8.52
C CYS A 71 -4.17 -1.13 -9.13
N VAL A 72 -3.58 -2.03 -8.32
CA VAL A 72 -3.15 -3.36 -8.78
C VAL A 72 -4.35 -4.22 -9.15
N TRP A 73 -5.41 -4.23 -8.35
CA TRP A 73 -6.63 -4.99 -8.60
C TRP A 73 -7.30 -4.57 -9.92
N ARG A 74 -7.39 -3.26 -10.17
CA ARG A 74 -7.92 -2.73 -11.44
C ARG A 74 -7.03 -3.08 -12.63
N GLY A 75 -5.71 -2.93 -12.50
CA GLY A 75 -4.76 -3.28 -13.56
C GLY A 75 -4.73 -4.77 -13.88
N ALA A 76 -4.85 -5.63 -12.85
CA ALA A 76 -4.97 -7.08 -13.00
C ALA A 76 -6.22 -7.49 -13.79
N GLY A 77 -7.35 -6.80 -13.56
CA GLY A 77 -8.58 -6.99 -14.32
C GLY A 77 -8.46 -6.64 -15.81
N GLN A 78 -7.55 -5.72 -16.18
CA GLN A 78 -7.31 -5.34 -17.58
C GLN A 78 -6.38 -6.33 -18.30
N VAL A 79 -5.41 -6.93 -17.61
CA VAL A 79 -4.52 -7.95 -18.18
C VAL A 79 -5.29 -9.26 -18.44
N GLY A 80 -6.17 -9.64 -17.52
CA GLY A 80 -6.96 -10.86 -17.63
C GLY A 80 -6.12 -12.15 -17.59
N GLY A 81 -6.79 -13.29 -17.76
CA GLY A 81 -6.16 -14.61 -17.76
C GLY A 81 -5.47 -14.97 -16.44
N ILE A 82 -4.55 -15.95 -16.50
CA ILE A 82 -3.87 -16.48 -15.30
C ILE A 82 -3.00 -15.43 -14.60
N TRP A 83 -2.38 -14.53 -15.37
CA TRP A 83 -1.50 -13.48 -14.86
C TRP A 83 -2.28 -12.38 -14.14
N GLY A 84 -3.48 -12.03 -14.62
CA GLY A 84 -4.41 -11.14 -13.91
C GLY A 84 -4.83 -11.75 -12.56
N ASN A 85 -5.29 -13.00 -12.55
CA ASN A 85 -5.73 -13.67 -11.34
C ASN A 85 -4.62 -13.78 -10.28
N LEU A 86 -3.40 -14.17 -10.68
CA LEU A 86 -2.24 -14.23 -9.79
C LEU A 86 -1.91 -12.85 -9.20
N SER A 87 -1.97 -11.80 -10.01
CA SER A 87 -1.70 -10.43 -9.55
C SER A 87 -2.73 -9.97 -8.52
N SER A 88 -4.01 -10.30 -8.70
CA SER A 88 -5.08 -10.00 -7.74
C SER A 88 -4.93 -10.77 -6.42
N ILE A 89 -4.53 -12.04 -6.48
CA ILE A 89 -4.27 -12.86 -5.28
C ILE A 89 -3.06 -12.31 -4.52
N LEU A 90 -1.95 -12.03 -5.23
CA LEU A 90 -0.79 -11.38 -4.65
C LEU A 90 -1.16 -10.03 -4.03
N ALA A 91 -2.06 -9.29 -4.68
CA ALA A 91 -2.54 -8.02 -4.16
C ALA A 91 -3.22 -8.15 -2.80
N ALA A 92 -4.15 -9.11 -2.71
CA ALA A 92 -4.89 -9.39 -1.49
C ALA A 92 -3.99 -9.93 -0.37
N LEU A 93 -3.09 -10.87 -0.69
CA LEU A 93 -2.15 -11.45 0.27
C LEU A 93 -1.24 -10.38 0.87
N TRP A 94 -0.68 -9.52 0.03
CA TRP A 94 0.18 -8.44 0.52
C TRP A 94 -0.61 -7.44 1.37
N LEU A 95 -1.84 -7.07 1.00
CA LEU A 95 -2.65 -6.16 1.81
C LEU A 95 -2.92 -6.74 3.20
N ALA A 96 -3.22 -8.05 3.27
CA ALA A 96 -3.38 -8.74 4.54
C ALA A 96 -2.09 -8.69 5.38
N CYS A 97 -0.93 -9.03 4.78
CA CYS A 97 0.36 -8.93 5.46
C CYS A 97 0.67 -7.50 5.92
N ALA A 98 0.46 -6.51 5.04
CA ALA A 98 0.71 -5.09 5.29
C ALA A 98 -0.20 -4.48 6.36
N THR A 99 -1.35 -5.10 6.64
CA THR A 99 -2.25 -4.65 7.72
C THR A 99 -1.84 -5.19 9.08
N ILE A 100 -1.06 -6.28 9.10
CA ILE A 100 -0.58 -6.93 10.32
C ILE A 100 0.83 -6.43 10.69
N LEU A 101 1.63 -6.07 9.69
CA LEU A 101 3.00 -5.58 9.82
C LEU A 101 3.07 -4.15 10.35
#